data_AF-A0A379LUQ6-F1
#
_entry.id   AF-A0A379LUQ6-F1
#
_cell.length_a   1.000
_cell.length_b   1.000
_cell.length_c   1.000
_cell.angle_alpha   90.00
_cell.angle_beta   90.00
_cell.angle_gamma   90.00
#
_symmetry.space_group_name_H-M   'P 1'
#
loop_
_entity.id
_entity.type
_entity.pdbx_description
1 polymer ?
#
loop_
_entity_poly.entity_id
_entity_poly.type
_entity_poly.pdbx_seq_one_letter_code
_entity_poly.pdbx_strand_id
1 'polypeptide(L)'
;MKVDLSAITRPTVLSAIEEFDTLGQEEFLRTRGYAEARNFRLVYRGRFYDSKAIAGVAHGYATGHFCDSSEFSGGLATVSDCLTALGFVVDHGGKHARGGLLWDLETTQVFKMGGRSAAYKFVVLLWAVIRADTYTGLVPFSEVRKELAALLAPFALAQSAPNPADPWVALRGSSWWTLEVPEGVDQAEARHQVLSSLAVRKDLRAGLSESVRYRLREAEWRQEATEVLERRIAELSSPARAYDLVKQLRN
;
A
#
# COMPACT_ATOMS: atom_id res chain seq x y z
N MET A 1 16.65 31.44 -6.57
CA MET A 1 16.21 31.12 -7.95
C MET A 1 15.00 30.19 -7.83
N LYS A 2 13.94 30.36 -8.62
CA LYS A 2 12.78 29.44 -8.54
C LYS A 2 13.15 28.15 -9.27
N VAL A 3 12.95 26.99 -8.63
CA VAL A 3 13.17 25.69 -9.27
C VAL A 3 12.21 25.55 -10.45
N ASP A 4 12.76 25.28 -11.64
CA ASP A 4 11.97 25.00 -12.84
C ASP A 4 11.73 23.50 -12.94
N LEU A 5 10.55 23.06 -12.49
CA LEU A 5 10.17 21.64 -12.53
C LEU A 5 9.92 21.14 -13.95
N SER A 6 9.82 22.02 -14.95
CA SER A 6 9.61 21.60 -16.35
C SER A 6 10.84 20.90 -16.95
N ALA A 7 12.02 21.12 -16.37
CA ALA A 7 13.24 20.41 -16.75
C ALA A 7 13.26 18.95 -16.28
N ILE A 8 12.43 18.57 -15.29
CA ILE A 8 12.37 17.21 -14.77
C ILE A 8 11.72 16.30 -15.81
N THR A 9 12.35 15.15 -16.06
CA THR A 9 11.84 14.14 -16.97
C THR A 9 11.75 12.80 -16.27
N ARG A 10 10.99 11.86 -16.83
CA ARG A 10 10.87 10.52 -16.27
C ARG A 10 12.25 9.84 -16.08
N PRO A 11 13.20 9.89 -17.04
CA PRO A 11 14.55 9.36 -16.84
C PRO A 11 15.30 9.98 -15.66
N THR A 12 15.22 11.30 -15.45
CA THR A 12 15.96 11.93 -14.34
C THR A 12 15.37 11.57 -12.98
N VAL A 13 14.06 11.35 -12.89
CA VAL A 13 13.41 10.79 -11.70
C VAL A 13 13.89 9.37 -11.43
N LEU A 14 14.02 8.52 -12.46
CA LEU A 14 14.55 7.16 -12.30
C LEU A 14 16.01 7.16 -11.81
N SER A 15 16.86 8.05 -12.34
CA SER A 15 18.23 8.20 -11.85
C SER A 15 18.29 8.64 -10.38
N ALA A 16 17.38 9.53 -9.96
CA ALA A 16 17.26 9.93 -8.56
C ALA A 16 16.80 8.76 -7.66
N ILE A 17 15.88 7.92 -8.13
CA ILE A 17 15.46 6.69 -7.44
C ILE A 17 16.63 5.70 -7.32
N GLU A 18 17.41 5.51 -8.38
CA GLU A 18 18.57 4.61 -8.38
C GLU A 18 19.65 5.07 -7.38
N GLU A 19 19.91 6.38 -7.32
CA GLU A 19 20.81 6.94 -6.30
C GLU A 19 20.26 6.73 -4.89
N PHE A 20 18.96 6.97 -4.68
CA PHE A 20 18.30 6.72 -3.39
C PHE A 20 18.43 5.25 -2.96
N ASP A 21 18.18 4.32 -3.88
CA ASP A 21 18.30 2.88 -3.61
C ASP A 21 19.75 2.47 -3.33
N THR A 22 20.73 3.11 -3.97
CA THR A 22 22.16 2.84 -3.77
C THR A 22 22.68 3.36 -2.43
N LEU A 23 22.30 4.58 -2.06
CA LEU A 23 22.76 5.22 -0.81
C LEU A 23 21.95 4.80 0.41
N GLY A 24 20.69 4.45 0.22
CA GLY A 24 19.71 4.35 1.29
C GLY A 24 19.17 5.72 1.70
N GLN A 25 17.98 5.72 2.31
CA GLN A 25 17.22 6.95 2.60
C GLN A 25 17.99 7.96 3.45
N GLU A 26 18.52 7.54 4.60
CA GLU A 26 19.18 8.44 5.56
C GLU A 26 20.36 9.17 4.92
N GLU A 27 21.23 8.43 4.23
CA GLU A 27 22.42 8.97 3.59
C GLU A 27 22.08 9.83 2.37
N PHE A 28 21.10 9.42 1.56
CA PHE A 28 20.58 10.21 0.45
C PHE A 28 20.06 11.58 0.93
N LEU A 29 19.20 11.58 1.96
CA LEU A 29 18.62 12.80 2.50
C LEU A 29 19.69 13.72 3.11
N ARG A 30 20.63 13.15 3.87
CA ARG A 30 21.74 13.89 4.48
C ARG A 30 22.63 14.54 3.42
N THR A 31 23.02 13.79 2.40
CA THR A 31 23.91 14.27 1.33
C THR A 31 23.24 15.30 0.43
N ARG A 32 21.93 15.20 0.22
CA ARG A 32 21.17 16.10 -0.65
C ARG A 32 20.47 17.26 0.07
N GLY A 33 20.55 17.34 1.40
CA GLY A 33 19.98 18.43 2.18
C GLY A 33 18.45 18.39 2.29
N TYR A 34 17.88 17.20 2.40
CA TYR A 34 16.44 16.97 2.53
C TYR A 34 16.08 16.33 3.87
N ALA A 35 14.79 16.39 4.20
CA ALA A 35 14.21 15.71 5.35
C ALA A 35 13.20 14.66 4.86
N GLU A 36 12.94 13.66 5.71
CA GLU A 36 11.95 12.61 5.45
C GLU A 36 10.57 13.20 5.13
N ALA A 37 9.93 12.63 4.11
CA ALA A 37 8.59 12.98 3.70
C ALA A 37 7.58 12.54 4.76
N ARG A 38 6.71 13.48 5.15
CA ARG A 38 5.65 13.22 6.14
C ARG A 38 4.34 12.75 5.55
N ASN A 39 3.97 13.26 4.37
CA ASN A 39 2.65 12.99 3.76
C ASN A 39 2.75 12.61 2.27
N PHE A 40 3.61 13.27 1.49
CA PHE A 40 3.73 13.01 0.06
C PHE A 40 4.89 12.08 -0.24
N ARG A 41 4.61 10.84 -0.63
CA ARG A 41 5.61 9.86 -1.01
C ARG A 41 5.43 9.46 -2.47
N LEU A 42 6.52 9.47 -3.21
CA LEU A 42 6.56 8.86 -4.52
C LEU A 42 6.53 7.34 -4.33
N VAL A 43 5.67 6.63 -5.07
CA VAL A 43 5.61 5.18 -5.09
C VAL A 43 6.09 4.69 -6.45
N TYR A 44 7.07 3.79 -6.42
CA TYR A 44 7.60 3.18 -7.64
C TYR A 44 7.98 1.73 -7.36
N ARG A 45 7.42 0.80 -8.14
CA ARG A 45 7.64 -0.65 -7.99
C ARG A 45 7.39 -1.12 -6.55
N GLY A 46 6.31 -0.63 -5.96
CA GLY A 46 5.87 -1.00 -4.61
C GLY A 46 6.73 -0.42 -3.48
N ARG A 47 7.70 0.45 -3.76
CA ARG A 47 8.57 1.10 -2.76
C ARG A 47 8.25 2.59 -2.64
N PHE A 48 8.53 3.17 -1.49
CA PHE A 48 8.21 4.55 -1.15
C PHE A 48 9.46 5.41 -1.08
N TYR A 49 9.39 6.61 -1.65
CA TYR A 49 10.48 7.56 -1.75
C TYR A 49 10.03 8.96 -1.34
N ASP A 50 10.96 9.76 -0.82
CA ASP A 50 10.71 11.13 -0.41
C ASP A 50 10.49 12.04 -1.62
N SER A 51 9.22 12.28 -1.99
CA SER A 51 8.82 12.92 -3.26
C SER A 51 9.58 14.22 -3.57
N LYS A 52 9.74 15.08 -2.57
CA LYS A 52 10.46 16.35 -2.71
C LYS A 52 11.95 16.16 -2.94
N ALA A 53 12.57 15.21 -2.23
CA ALA A 53 13.99 14.93 -2.38
C ALA A 53 14.29 14.31 -3.75
N ILE A 54 13.46 13.36 -4.19
CA ILE A 54 13.56 12.77 -5.53
C ILE A 54 13.41 13.84 -6.61
N ALA A 55 12.42 14.73 -6.52
CA ALA A 55 12.23 15.80 -7.50
C ALA A 55 13.42 16.78 -7.53
N GLY A 56 13.97 17.15 -6.37
CA GLY A 56 15.16 18.02 -6.30
C GLY A 56 16.41 17.40 -6.92
N VAL A 57 16.64 16.11 -6.68
CA VAL A 57 17.77 15.39 -7.28
C VAL A 57 17.56 15.18 -8.77
N ALA A 58 16.33 14.86 -9.20
CA ALA A 58 15.98 14.73 -10.61
C ALA A 58 16.14 16.06 -11.38
N HIS A 59 15.84 17.19 -10.74
CA HIS A 59 16.14 18.52 -11.29
C HIS A 59 17.65 18.74 -11.45
N GLY A 60 18.45 18.34 -10.46
CA GLY A 60 19.91 18.40 -10.54
C GLY A 60 20.48 17.55 -11.68
N TYR A 61 19.94 16.36 -11.92
CA TYR A 61 20.30 15.55 -13.08
C TYR A 61 19.93 16.18 -14.42
N ALA A 62 18.82 16.94 -14.47
CA ALA A 62 18.39 17.62 -15.69
C ALA A 62 19.20 18.89 -16.00
N THR A 63 19.61 19.63 -14.97
CA THR A 63 20.11 21.01 -15.10
C THR A 63 21.56 21.20 -14.67
N GLY A 64 22.14 20.22 -13.97
CA GLY A 64 23.44 20.35 -13.29
C GLY A 64 23.37 21.07 -11.94
N HIS A 65 22.21 21.61 -11.54
CA HIS A 65 22.03 22.30 -10.25
C HIS A 65 21.14 21.51 -9.30
N PHE A 66 21.75 20.88 -8.31
CA PHE A 66 21.05 20.14 -7.26
C PHE A 66 20.48 21.12 -6.22
N CYS A 67 19.17 21.31 -6.27
CA CYS A 67 18.49 22.17 -5.31
C CYS A 67 18.37 21.50 -3.95
N ASP A 68 18.36 22.31 -2.89
CA ASP A 68 17.96 21.88 -1.55
C ASP A 68 16.48 22.17 -1.25
N SER A 69 16.03 21.77 -0.07
CA SER A 69 14.63 21.92 0.34
C SER A 69 14.14 23.38 0.45
N SER A 70 15.04 24.36 0.64
CA SER A 70 14.74 25.79 0.78
C SER A 70 14.52 26.49 -0.56
N GLU A 71 15.06 25.95 -1.64
CA GLU A 71 14.94 26.52 -3.00
C GLU A 71 13.56 26.24 -3.65
N PHE A 72 12.83 25.24 -3.14
CA PHE A 72 11.47 24.93 -3.60
C PHE A 72 10.44 25.92 -3.04
N SER A 73 10.02 26.89 -3.86
CA SER A 73 8.90 27.79 -3.54
C SER A 73 7.52 27.20 -3.86
N GLY A 74 7.46 26.20 -4.75
CA GLY A 74 6.26 25.42 -5.03
C GLY A 74 6.07 24.37 -3.95
N GLY A 75 4.95 24.39 -3.24
CA GLY A 75 4.66 23.42 -2.18
C GLY A 75 4.65 21.97 -2.70
N LEU A 76 4.46 21.02 -1.79
CA LEU A 76 4.41 19.58 -2.10
C LEU A 76 3.40 19.21 -3.21
N ALA A 77 2.32 20.00 -3.35
CA ALA A 77 1.34 19.82 -4.43
C ALA A 77 1.97 19.98 -5.82
N THR A 78 2.80 21.00 -6.05
CA THR A 78 3.44 21.24 -7.35
C THR A 78 4.41 20.13 -7.73
N VAL A 79 5.14 19.59 -6.75
CA VAL A 79 6.00 18.42 -6.95
C VAL A 79 5.16 17.18 -7.27
N SER A 80 4.05 16.99 -6.55
CA SER A 80 3.12 15.89 -6.80
C SER A 80 2.57 15.92 -8.22
N ASP A 81 2.11 17.08 -8.68
CA ASP A 81 1.56 17.27 -10.03
C ASP A 81 2.61 16.99 -11.10
N CYS A 82 3.85 17.48 -10.90
CA CYS A 82 4.97 17.22 -11.80
C CYS A 82 5.28 15.72 -11.93
N LEU A 83 5.42 15.01 -10.80
CA LEU A 83 5.70 13.57 -10.80
C LEU A 83 4.54 12.76 -11.38
N THR A 84 3.30 13.16 -11.10
CA THR A 84 2.10 12.52 -11.64
C THR A 84 2.01 12.69 -13.15
N ALA A 85 2.30 13.88 -13.68
CA ALA A 85 2.36 14.14 -15.12
C ALA A 85 3.43 13.30 -15.84
N LEU A 86 4.47 12.86 -15.12
CA LEU A 86 5.52 11.97 -15.62
C LEU A 86 5.15 10.47 -15.49
N GLY A 87 3.93 10.16 -15.07
CA GLY A 87 3.40 8.79 -14.96
C GLY A 87 3.82 8.07 -13.68
N PHE A 88 4.20 8.80 -12.62
CA PHE A 88 4.44 8.21 -11.32
C PHE A 88 3.26 8.37 -10.37
N VAL A 89 3.13 7.46 -9.41
CA VAL A 89 2.15 7.58 -8.34
C VAL A 89 2.76 8.37 -7.19
N VAL A 90 2.10 9.45 -6.77
CA VAL A 90 2.41 10.12 -5.51
C VAL A 90 1.30 9.82 -4.51
N ASP A 91 1.63 9.02 -3.50
CA ASP A 91 0.74 8.67 -2.41
C ASP A 91 0.75 9.76 -1.34
N HIS A 92 -0.43 10.29 -1.04
CA HIS A 92 -0.64 11.26 0.01
C HIS A 92 -2.07 11.17 0.56
N GLY A 93 -2.24 11.56 1.81
CA GLY A 93 -3.54 11.63 2.48
C GLY A 93 -4.04 13.05 2.67
N GLY A 94 -5.16 13.18 3.38
CA GLY A 94 -5.76 14.45 3.74
C GLY A 94 -4.91 15.29 4.71
N LYS A 95 -5.44 16.45 5.11
CA LYS A 95 -4.79 17.34 6.09
C LYS A 95 -4.54 16.54 7.39
N HIS A 96 -3.28 16.50 7.84
CA HIS A 96 -2.78 15.73 9.00
C HIS A 96 -2.54 14.23 8.81
N ALA A 97 -2.77 13.68 7.61
CA ALA A 97 -2.38 12.30 7.32
C ALA A 97 -0.85 12.14 7.32
N ARG A 98 -0.38 10.95 7.70
CA ARG A 98 1.05 10.56 7.66
C ARG A 98 1.43 9.83 6.36
N GLY A 99 0.57 9.89 5.35
CA GLY A 99 0.66 9.16 4.08
C GLY A 99 -0.72 8.98 3.46
N GLY A 100 -0.79 8.40 2.25
CA GLY A 100 -2.04 8.04 1.60
C GLY A 100 -2.41 6.58 1.81
N LEU A 101 -3.33 6.10 0.97
CA LEU A 101 -3.84 4.74 1.06
C LEU A 101 -2.70 3.73 0.84
N LEU A 102 -1.75 3.96 -0.06
CA LEU A 102 -0.65 2.99 -0.25
C LEU A 102 0.23 2.92 1.00
N TRP A 103 0.52 4.05 1.65
CA TRP A 103 1.30 4.09 2.89
C TRP A 103 0.60 3.39 4.07
N ASP A 104 -0.72 3.36 4.09
CA ASP A 104 -1.48 2.59 5.09
C ASP A 104 -1.20 1.08 4.98
N LEU A 105 -0.87 0.56 3.79
CA LEU A 105 -0.40 -0.83 3.65
C LEU A 105 0.96 -1.05 4.30
N GLU A 106 1.88 -0.08 4.18
CA GLU A 106 3.22 -0.17 4.78
C GLU A 106 3.15 -0.24 6.31
N THR A 107 2.25 0.55 6.89
CA THR A 107 2.09 0.69 8.34
C THR A 107 1.05 -0.24 8.95
N THR A 108 0.40 -1.08 8.13
CA THR A 108 -0.62 -2.04 8.57
C THR A 108 -0.07 -3.00 9.62
N GLN A 109 -0.70 -3.00 10.79
CA GLN A 109 -0.34 -3.91 11.88
C GLN A 109 -0.74 -5.36 11.54
N VAL A 110 0.21 -6.27 11.74
CA VAL A 110 0.05 -7.71 11.47
C VAL A 110 0.09 -8.54 12.73
N PHE A 111 -0.63 -9.67 12.70
CA PHE A 111 -0.56 -10.67 13.76
C PHE A 111 0.84 -11.29 13.80
N LYS A 112 1.34 -11.56 15.02
CA LYS A 112 2.66 -12.16 15.25
C LYS A 112 2.51 -13.40 16.12
N MET A 113 3.27 -14.45 15.79
CA MET A 113 3.31 -15.70 16.56
C MET A 113 4.67 -16.36 16.41
N GLY A 114 5.29 -16.74 17.55
CA GLY A 114 6.58 -17.43 17.55
C GLY A 114 7.68 -16.67 16.80
N GLY A 115 7.72 -15.33 16.94
CA GLY A 115 8.69 -14.47 16.23
C GLY A 115 8.40 -14.22 14.75
N ARG A 116 7.38 -14.87 14.17
CA ARG A 116 6.96 -14.69 12.77
C ARG A 116 5.76 -13.75 12.69
N SER A 117 5.70 -12.96 11.61
CA SER A 117 4.58 -12.06 11.31
C SER A 117 3.72 -12.68 10.21
N ALA A 118 2.39 -12.52 10.29
CA ALA A 118 1.45 -13.12 9.35
C ALA A 118 1.19 -12.23 8.14
N ALA A 119 1.24 -12.79 6.93
CA ALA A 119 0.87 -12.11 5.68
C ALA A 119 -0.64 -12.05 5.42
N TYR A 120 -1.48 -12.63 6.29
CA TYR A 120 -2.89 -12.92 6.01
C TYR A 120 -3.72 -11.72 5.53
N LYS A 121 -3.54 -10.56 6.16
CA LYS A 121 -4.24 -9.32 5.75
C LYS A 121 -3.89 -8.93 4.32
N PHE A 122 -2.61 -8.98 3.96
CA PHE A 122 -2.14 -8.62 2.63
C PHE A 122 -2.57 -9.63 1.57
N VAL A 123 -2.64 -10.93 1.90
CA VAL A 123 -3.21 -11.96 1.01
C VAL A 123 -4.68 -11.65 0.68
N VAL A 124 -5.50 -11.32 1.69
CA VAL A 124 -6.91 -10.94 1.49
C VAL A 124 -7.02 -9.65 0.66
N LEU A 125 -6.20 -8.64 0.95
CA LEU A 125 -6.21 -7.38 0.18
C LEU A 125 -5.77 -7.58 -1.27
N LEU A 126 -4.73 -8.40 -1.54
CA LEU A 126 -4.29 -8.71 -2.90
C LEU A 126 -5.35 -9.46 -3.69
N TRP A 127 -5.99 -10.47 -3.07
CA TRP A 127 -7.16 -11.13 -3.66
C TRP A 127 -8.25 -10.11 -4.01
N ALA A 128 -8.59 -9.20 -3.09
CA ALA A 128 -9.65 -8.23 -3.32
C ALA A 128 -9.31 -7.22 -4.42
N VAL A 129 -8.04 -6.82 -4.55
CA VAL A 129 -7.55 -5.96 -5.64
C VAL A 129 -7.63 -6.69 -6.98
N ILE A 130 -7.14 -7.93 -7.06
CA ILE A 130 -7.16 -8.71 -8.31
C ILE A 130 -8.60 -9.04 -8.74
N ARG A 131 -9.50 -9.29 -7.78
CA ARG A 131 -10.91 -9.58 -8.03
C ARG A 131 -11.80 -8.33 -8.07
N ALA A 132 -11.24 -7.12 -8.06
CA ALA A 132 -12.03 -5.88 -7.94
C ALA A 132 -13.05 -5.69 -9.08
N ASP A 133 -12.74 -6.21 -10.28
CA ASP A 133 -13.65 -6.15 -11.43
C ASP A 133 -14.74 -7.23 -11.37
N THR A 134 -14.54 -8.29 -10.58
CA THR A 134 -15.54 -9.36 -10.30
C THR A 134 -16.45 -8.97 -9.13
N TYR A 135 -15.88 -8.42 -8.06
CA TYR A 135 -16.58 -8.03 -6.84
C TYR A 135 -16.62 -6.51 -6.68
N THR A 136 -17.63 -5.87 -7.25
CA THR A 136 -17.74 -4.40 -7.30
C THR A 136 -18.23 -3.76 -6.00
N GLY A 137 -18.70 -4.57 -5.02
CA GLY A 137 -19.24 -4.13 -3.74
C GLY A 137 -18.79 -5.00 -2.57
N LEU A 138 -19.52 -4.94 -1.45
CA LEU A 138 -19.27 -5.82 -0.31
C LEU A 138 -19.78 -7.23 -0.60
N VAL A 139 -18.92 -8.21 -0.39
CA VAL A 139 -19.17 -9.62 -0.69
C VAL A 139 -19.55 -10.35 0.60
N PRO A 140 -20.58 -11.20 0.62
CA PRO A 140 -20.84 -12.11 1.74
C PRO A 140 -19.63 -13.01 2.00
N PHE A 141 -19.25 -13.19 3.26
CA PHE A 141 -18.08 -13.99 3.61
C PHE A 141 -18.18 -15.44 3.12
N SER A 142 -19.38 -16.02 3.17
CA SER A 142 -19.68 -17.40 2.78
C SER A 142 -19.34 -17.70 1.32
N GLU A 143 -19.52 -16.71 0.44
CA GLU A 143 -19.24 -16.80 -1.01
C GLU A 143 -17.76 -17.03 -1.28
N VAL A 144 -16.88 -16.36 -0.52
CA VAL A 144 -15.44 -16.33 -0.76
C VAL A 144 -14.64 -17.16 0.25
N ARG A 145 -15.29 -17.66 1.30
CA ARG A 145 -14.64 -18.36 2.43
C ARG A 145 -13.76 -19.52 1.98
N LYS A 146 -14.22 -20.35 1.03
CA LYS A 146 -13.47 -21.52 0.55
C LYS A 146 -12.24 -21.10 -0.26
N GLU A 147 -12.39 -20.10 -1.14
CA GLU A 147 -11.29 -19.56 -1.93
C GLU A 147 -10.22 -18.96 -1.00
N LEU A 148 -10.64 -18.09 -0.07
CA LEU A 148 -9.73 -17.47 0.89
C LEU A 148 -9.03 -18.51 1.78
N ALA A 149 -9.72 -19.58 2.20
CA ALA A 149 -9.09 -20.66 2.95
C ALA A 149 -7.95 -21.32 2.15
N ALA A 150 -8.16 -21.58 0.86
CA ALA A 150 -7.15 -22.16 -0.02
C ALA A 150 -5.96 -21.22 -0.24
N LEU A 151 -6.23 -19.93 -0.49
CA LEU A 151 -5.19 -18.90 -0.69
C LEU A 151 -4.35 -18.65 0.56
N LEU A 152 -4.94 -18.74 1.75
CA LEU A 152 -4.26 -18.47 3.01
C LEU A 152 -3.47 -19.67 3.55
N ALA A 153 -3.84 -20.90 3.19
CA ALA A 153 -3.23 -22.13 3.72
C ALA A 153 -1.69 -22.19 3.59
N PRO A 154 -1.07 -21.79 2.45
CA PRO A 154 0.39 -21.79 2.30
C PRO A 154 1.13 -20.83 3.25
N PHE A 155 0.42 -19.89 3.86
CA PHE A 155 0.97 -18.87 4.74
C PHE A 155 0.85 -19.22 6.23
N ALA A 156 0.36 -20.42 6.57
CA ALA A 156 0.15 -20.84 7.95
C ALA A 156 1.40 -20.64 8.83
N LEU A 157 1.19 -20.02 10.00
CA LEU A 157 2.21 -19.89 11.03
C LEU A 157 2.22 -21.05 12.04
N ALA A 158 1.11 -21.80 12.12
CA ALA A 158 0.93 -22.97 12.99
C ALA A 158 0.77 -24.25 12.15
N GLN A 159 0.59 -25.39 12.83
CA GLN A 159 0.28 -26.65 12.16
C GLN A 159 -1.06 -26.61 11.41
N SER A 160 -2.03 -25.84 11.91
CA SER A 160 -3.31 -25.64 11.26
C SER A 160 -3.30 -24.41 10.34
N ALA A 161 -4.04 -24.52 9.23
CA ALA A 161 -4.30 -23.39 8.35
C ALA A 161 -5.05 -22.27 9.09
N PRO A 162 -4.79 -21.00 8.77
CA PRO A 162 -5.50 -19.88 9.38
C PRO A 162 -7.00 -19.90 9.02
N ASN A 163 -7.84 -19.47 9.95
CA ASN A 163 -9.26 -19.28 9.68
C ASN A 163 -9.43 -18.01 8.81
N PRO A 164 -10.01 -18.09 7.60
CA PRO A 164 -10.19 -16.92 6.73
C PRO A 164 -11.05 -15.81 7.35
N ALA A 165 -11.87 -16.12 8.36
CA ALA A 165 -12.67 -15.11 9.06
C ALA A 165 -11.80 -14.12 9.85
N ASP A 166 -10.61 -14.56 10.30
CA ASP A 166 -9.73 -13.74 11.12
C ASP A 166 -9.15 -12.55 10.33
N PRO A 167 -8.46 -12.71 9.19
CA PRO A 167 -8.02 -11.56 8.41
C PRO A 167 -9.20 -10.74 7.85
N TRP A 168 -10.33 -11.38 7.53
CA TRP A 168 -11.56 -10.71 7.05
C TRP A 168 -12.05 -9.63 8.02
N VAL A 169 -12.11 -9.93 9.33
CA VAL A 169 -12.56 -8.96 10.35
C VAL A 169 -11.41 -8.18 10.98
N ALA A 170 -10.17 -8.67 10.91
CA ALA A 170 -8.99 -7.95 11.40
C ALA A 170 -8.65 -6.72 10.54
N LEU A 171 -9.23 -6.62 9.34
CA LEU A 171 -9.11 -5.47 8.45
C LEU A 171 -10.08 -4.32 8.78
N ARG A 172 -11.06 -4.48 9.68
CA ARG A 172 -12.11 -3.46 9.99
C ARG A 172 -11.63 -2.06 10.41
N GLY A 173 -10.36 -1.92 10.81
CA GLY A 173 -9.74 -0.64 11.15
C GLY A 173 -8.78 -0.10 10.07
N SER A 174 -8.69 -0.79 8.92
CA SER A 174 -7.88 -0.36 7.79
C SER A 174 -8.67 0.59 6.91
N SER A 175 -7.99 1.61 6.37
CA SER A 175 -8.54 2.48 5.32
C SER A 175 -8.86 1.72 4.03
N TRP A 176 -8.34 0.49 3.87
CA TRP A 176 -8.55 -0.34 2.69
C TRP A 176 -9.82 -1.19 2.74
N TRP A 177 -10.47 -1.31 3.89
CA TRP A 177 -11.48 -2.35 4.07
C TRP A 177 -12.74 -1.80 4.72
N THR A 178 -13.88 -2.21 4.18
CA THR A 178 -15.20 -1.94 4.77
C THR A 178 -15.78 -3.26 5.23
N LEU A 179 -16.15 -3.34 6.50
CA LEU A 179 -16.85 -4.46 7.11
C LEU A 179 -18.24 -4.01 7.53
N GLU A 180 -19.27 -4.63 6.95
CA GLU A 180 -20.65 -4.45 7.37
C GLU A 180 -20.89 -5.28 8.63
N VAL A 181 -21.15 -4.61 9.75
CA VAL A 181 -21.41 -5.26 11.04
C VAL A 181 -22.87 -5.05 11.41
N PRO A 182 -23.56 -6.04 12.00
CA PRO A 182 -24.98 -5.93 12.30
C PRO A 182 -25.27 -4.80 13.29
N GLU A 183 -26.48 -4.25 13.22
CA GLU A 183 -26.94 -3.23 14.16
C GLU A 183 -26.77 -3.68 15.63
N GLY A 184 -26.38 -2.74 16.49
CA GLY A 184 -26.17 -2.97 17.91
C GLY A 184 -24.82 -3.59 18.29
N VAL A 185 -23.96 -3.92 17.31
CA VAL A 185 -22.58 -4.34 17.59
C VAL A 185 -21.63 -3.17 17.36
N ASP A 186 -21.00 -2.69 18.43
CA ASP A 186 -19.92 -1.71 18.32
C ASP A 186 -18.66 -2.39 17.75
N GLN A 187 -18.26 -2.00 16.53
CA GLN A 187 -17.09 -2.57 15.86
C GLN A 187 -15.77 -2.25 16.56
N ALA A 188 -15.69 -1.10 17.22
CA ALA A 188 -14.49 -0.60 17.89
C ALA A 188 -14.26 -1.35 19.20
N GLU A 189 -15.34 -1.69 19.91
CA GLU A 189 -15.27 -2.40 21.20
C GLU A 189 -15.35 -3.93 21.06
N ALA A 190 -15.93 -4.42 19.97
CA ALA A 190 -16.10 -5.86 19.78
C ALA A 190 -14.76 -6.61 19.73
N ARG A 191 -14.63 -7.61 20.61
CA ARG A 191 -13.48 -8.52 20.64
C ARG A 191 -13.33 -9.24 19.30
N HIS A 192 -12.09 -9.44 18.89
CA HIS A 192 -11.77 -10.08 17.61
C HIS A 192 -12.47 -11.44 17.41
N GLN A 193 -12.44 -12.33 18.42
CA GLN A 193 -13.07 -13.65 18.30
C GLN A 193 -14.60 -13.58 18.13
N VAL A 194 -15.24 -12.54 18.68
CA VAL A 194 -16.69 -12.32 18.52
C VAL A 194 -16.99 -11.98 17.08
N LEU A 195 -16.22 -11.05 16.49
CA LEU A 195 -16.39 -10.65 15.09
C LEU A 195 -16.06 -11.80 14.13
N SER A 196 -15.00 -12.58 14.34
CA SER A 196 -14.70 -13.75 13.50
C SER A 196 -15.85 -14.77 13.54
N SER A 197 -16.43 -14.97 14.73
CA SER A 197 -17.58 -15.86 14.88
C SER A 197 -18.84 -15.32 14.21
N LEU A 198 -19.05 -14.00 14.25
CA LEU A 198 -20.17 -13.34 13.57
C LEU A 198 -19.99 -13.39 12.05
N ALA A 199 -18.77 -13.22 11.53
CA ALA A 199 -18.47 -13.35 10.10
C ALA A 199 -18.97 -14.68 9.54
N VAL A 200 -18.78 -15.77 10.28
CA VAL A 200 -19.27 -17.09 9.88
C VAL A 200 -20.78 -17.24 10.13
N ARG A 201 -21.28 -16.82 11.30
CA ARG A 201 -22.68 -17.09 11.72
C ARG A 201 -23.71 -16.18 11.07
N LYS A 202 -23.32 -14.96 10.71
CA LYS A 202 -24.17 -13.89 10.16
C LYS A 202 -23.76 -13.48 8.76
N ASP A 203 -22.79 -14.20 8.17
CA ASP A 203 -22.31 -13.98 6.81
C ASP A 203 -21.89 -12.52 6.54
N LEU A 204 -21.05 -11.99 7.44
CA LEU A 204 -20.72 -10.56 7.40
C LEU A 204 -20.08 -10.17 6.07
N ARG A 205 -20.66 -9.14 5.45
CA ARG A 205 -20.21 -8.65 4.16
C ARG A 205 -19.02 -7.73 4.34
N ALA A 206 -18.02 -7.88 3.47
CA ALA A 206 -16.88 -7.00 3.48
C ALA A 206 -16.23 -6.89 2.10
N GLY A 207 -15.33 -5.94 1.95
CA GLY A 207 -14.57 -5.76 0.73
C GLY A 207 -13.72 -4.50 0.80
N LEU A 208 -13.12 -4.14 -0.34
CA LEU A 208 -12.36 -2.90 -0.45
C LEU A 208 -13.20 -1.68 -0.04
N SER A 209 -12.58 -0.67 0.56
CA SER A 209 -13.27 0.59 0.83
C SER A 209 -13.62 1.32 -0.46
N GLU A 210 -14.59 2.23 -0.39
CA GLU A 210 -14.98 3.05 -1.53
C GLU A 210 -13.81 3.88 -2.07
N SER A 211 -13.00 4.47 -1.17
CA SER A 211 -11.81 5.23 -1.52
C SER A 211 -10.78 4.39 -2.30
N VAL A 212 -10.55 3.13 -1.89
CA VAL A 212 -9.65 2.23 -2.63
C VAL A 212 -10.26 1.86 -3.97
N ARG A 213 -11.55 1.49 -4.04
CA ARG A 213 -12.22 1.18 -5.32
C ARG A 213 -12.15 2.35 -6.30
N TYR A 214 -12.25 3.58 -5.82
CA TYR A 214 -12.10 4.77 -6.63
C TYR A 214 -10.69 4.86 -7.22
N ARG A 215 -9.64 4.74 -6.38
CA ARG A 215 -8.24 4.81 -6.83
C ARG A 215 -7.84 3.66 -7.74
N LEU A 216 -8.41 2.47 -7.58
CA LEU A 216 -8.16 1.32 -8.47
C LEU A 216 -8.60 1.54 -9.93
N ARG A 217 -9.31 2.63 -10.25
CA ARG A 217 -9.62 3.02 -11.63
C ARG A 217 -8.42 3.63 -12.36
N GLU A 218 -7.44 4.15 -11.62
CA GLU A 218 -6.16 4.62 -12.14
C GLU A 218 -5.23 3.41 -12.34
N ALA A 219 -4.77 3.16 -13.56
CA ALA A 219 -4.02 1.95 -13.90
C ALA A 219 -2.66 1.91 -13.19
N GLU A 220 -1.98 3.05 -13.14
CA GLU A 220 -0.69 3.23 -12.47
C GLU A 220 -0.84 3.01 -10.96
N TRP A 221 -1.92 3.53 -10.35
CA TRP A 221 -2.19 3.32 -8.93
C TRP A 221 -2.53 1.86 -8.63
N ARG A 222 -3.35 1.21 -9.48
CA ARG A 222 -3.67 -0.22 -9.36
C ARG A 222 -2.40 -1.08 -9.45
N GLN A 223 -1.47 -0.73 -10.34
CA GLN A 223 -0.19 -1.42 -10.46
C GLN A 223 0.63 -1.25 -9.18
N GLU A 224 0.82 -0.02 -8.69
CA GLU A 224 1.60 0.22 -7.46
C GLU A 224 0.96 -0.40 -6.23
N ALA A 225 -0.38 -0.40 -6.11
CA ALA A 225 -1.11 -1.13 -5.07
C ALA A 225 -0.77 -2.62 -5.06
N THR A 226 -0.76 -3.23 -6.24
CA THR A 226 -0.43 -4.65 -6.42
C THR A 226 1.03 -4.90 -6.02
N GLU A 227 1.97 -4.08 -6.50
CA GLU A 227 3.41 -4.20 -6.18
C GLU A 227 3.70 -4.02 -4.69
N VAL A 228 3.03 -3.07 -4.01
CA VAL A 228 3.14 -2.91 -2.55
C VAL A 228 2.66 -4.18 -1.85
N LEU A 229 1.48 -4.70 -2.20
CA LEU A 229 0.92 -5.90 -1.57
C LEU A 229 1.79 -7.13 -1.80
N GLU A 230 2.27 -7.34 -3.03
CA GLU A 230 3.17 -8.44 -3.39
C GLU A 230 4.48 -8.36 -2.59
N ARG A 231 5.10 -7.17 -2.50
CA ARG A 231 6.31 -6.97 -1.69
C ARG A 231 6.07 -7.26 -0.21
N ARG A 232 4.98 -6.74 0.38
CA ARG A 232 4.65 -6.97 1.79
C ARG A 232 4.42 -8.45 2.09
N ILE A 233 3.79 -9.19 1.18
CA ILE A 233 3.64 -10.64 1.30
C ILE A 233 5.01 -11.32 1.22
N ALA A 234 5.86 -10.94 0.27
CA ALA A 234 7.20 -11.51 0.12
C ALA A 234 8.08 -11.30 1.36
N GLU A 235 8.05 -10.11 1.96
CA GLU A 235 8.79 -9.76 3.19
C GLU A 235 8.32 -10.55 4.42
N LEU A 236 7.01 -10.80 4.53
CA LEU A 236 6.42 -11.48 5.69
C LEU A 236 6.40 -13.00 5.56
N SER A 237 6.55 -13.54 4.34
CA SER A 237 6.63 -14.98 4.09
C SER A 237 7.86 -15.38 3.29
N SER A 238 7.87 -15.12 1.99
CA SER A 238 8.97 -15.37 1.06
C SER A 238 8.59 -14.90 -0.35
N PRO A 239 9.56 -14.51 -1.21
CA PRO A 239 9.30 -14.16 -2.60
C PRO A 239 8.59 -15.28 -3.40
N ALA A 240 8.99 -16.54 -3.18
CA ALA A 240 8.38 -17.69 -3.86
C ALA A 240 6.88 -17.82 -3.55
N ARG A 241 6.47 -17.65 -2.28
CA ARG A 241 5.06 -17.73 -1.89
C ARG A 241 4.24 -16.57 -2.45
N ALA A 242 4.81 -15.37 -2.50
CA ALA A 242 4.14 -14.22 -3.13
C ALA A 242 3.91 -14.48 -4.62
N TYR A 243 4.93 -14.97 -5.33
CA TYR A 243 4.83 -15.34 -6.74
C TYR A 243 3.76 -16.41 -7.01
N ASP A 244 3.77 -17.50 -6.24
CA ASP A 244 2.79 -18.58 -6.38
C ASP A 244 1.35 -18.10 -6.15
N LEU A 245 1.15 -17.23 -5.15
CA LEU A 245 -0.15 -16.62 -4.87
C LEU A 245 -0.65 -15.77 -6.05
N VAL A 246 0.20 -14.90 -6.59
CA VAL A 246 -0.15 -14.03 -7.73
C VAL A 246 -0.50 -14.87 -8.95
N LYS A 247 0.30 -15.91 -9.22
CA LYS A 247 0.03 -16.87 -10.30
C LYS A 247 -1.32 -17.54 -10.10
N GLN A 248 -1.64 -17.97 -8.88
CA GLN A 248 -2.93 -18.59 -8.57
C GLN A 248 -4.11 -17.62 -8.74
N LEU A 249 -3.95 -16.35 -8.38
CA LEU A 249 -5.01 -15.33 -8.46
C LEU A 249 -5.29 -14.85 -9.89
N ARG A 250 -4.31 -14.92 -10.79
CA ARG A 250 -4.43 -14.50 -12.20
C ARG A 250 -4.93 -15.61 -13.14
N ASN A 251 -4.98 -16.86 -12.66
CA ASN A 251 -5.56 -17.99 -13.38
C ASN A 251 -7.06 -18.14 -13.07
#